data_AF-A0A3B9CZV1-F1
#
_entry.id   AF-A0A3B9CZV1-F1
#
_cell.length_a   1.000
_cell.length_b   1.000
_cell.length_c   1.000
_cell.angle_alpha   90.00
_cell.angle_beta   90.00
_cell.angle_gamma   90.00
#
_symmetry.space_group_name_H-M   'P 1'
#
loop_
_entity.id
_entity.type
_entity.pdbx_description
1 polymer ?
#
loop_
_entity_poly.entity_id
_entity_poly.type
_entity_poly.pdbx_seq_one_letter_code
_entity_poly.pdbx_strand_id
1 'polypeptide(L)'
;KLLEAMMASSTKASYFTPLLSEESPVSLSYSGVMAEWDIERYFGVLEGFKGEIGRIVEEEDLGVAPAEGGPLMNALNAMQATVQEGHLDTFAQLYRDSDEKLALVTAMRVVEGETLAVGLRDMLMRIQDKADIGEMTLGAAEHQSISFHRMEFKEPNAGVKEMFGNKPQVNFGIGDRSIWMSVGGEESFSTLTGVMDELVEAYENPKPREIPASMRLVIHTTDLVEMVQNAEQASRKERAEQRNLDGEEAQNPRGGDASAQLQRFQERREARQKRNQEFLETLAEGGDRLVIEARPVDNGARMRVRFEMGFVKALGRAIGQAVTR
;
A
#
# COMPACT_ATOMS: atom_id res chain seq x y z
N LYS A 1 -21.19 8.00 21.39
CA LYS A 1 -20.00 8.52 20.64
C LYS A 1 -19.41 7.49 19.68
N LEU A 2 -18.65 6.46 20.11
CA LEU A 2 -18.14 5.44 19.16
C LEU A 2 -19.25 4.69 18.41
N LEU A 3 -20.29 4.24 19.13
CA LEU A 3 -21.43 3.56 18.51
C LEU A 3 -22.19 4.46 17.51
N GLU A 4 -22.28 5.76 17.77
CA GLU A 4 -22.94 6.71 16.86
C GLU A 4 -22.15 6.87 15.55
N ALA A 5 -20.82 7.00 15.64
CA ALA A 5 -19.94 7.05 14.47
C ALA A 5 -20.00 5.75 13.66
N MET A 6 -20.04 4.60 14.34
CA MET A 6 -20.25 3.30 13.68
C MET A 6 -21.60 3.26 12.96
N MET A 7 -22.69 3.66 13.61
CA MET A 7 -24.01 3.68 12.97
C MET A 7 -24.08 4.67 11.79
N ALA A 8 -23.47 5.84 11.92
CA ALA A 8 -23.36 6.80 10.81
C ALA A 8 -22.53 6.25 9.63
N SER A 9 -21.54 5.39 9.90
CA SER A 9 -20.77 4.70 8.86
C SER A 9 -21.64 3.78 8.00
N SER A 10 -22.74 3.25 8.55
CA SER A 10 -23.64 2.35 7.79
C SER A 10 -24.45 3.07 6.71
N THR A 11 -24.52 4.40 6.76
CA THR A 11 -25.31 5.21 5.83
C THR A 11 -24.48 5.88 4.74
N LYS A 12 -23.14 5.80 4.82
CA LYS A 12 -22.22 6.36 3.82
C LYS A 12 -21.49 5.25 3.07
N ALA A 13 -21.95 4.95 1.86
CA ALA A 13 -21.23 4.05 0.95
C ALA A 13 -19.91 4.69 0.49
N SER A 14 -18.91 3.84 0.24
CA SER A 14 -17.63 4.30 -0.33
C SER A 14 -17.85 4.83 -1.75
N TYR A 15 -17.23 5.96 -2.07
CA TYR A 15 -17.11 6.47 -3.43
C TYR A 15 -16.39 5.45 -4.35
N PHE A 16 -15.50 4.64 -3.80
CA PHE A 16 -14.68 3.67 -4.54
C PHE A 16 -15.26 2.25 -4.57
N THR A 17 -16.45 2.05 -3.99
CA THR A 17 -17.19 0.77 -4.07
C THR A 17 -17.18 0.13 -5.46
N PRO A 18 -17.34 0.89 -6.57
CA PRO A 18 -17.36 0.30 -7.90
C PRO A 18 -16.12 -0.50 -8.30
N LEU A 19 -14.96 -0.16 -7.73
CA LEU A 19 -13.65 -0.71 -8.10
C LEU A 19 -13.30 -1.99 -7.34
N LEU A 20 -14.14 -2.38 -6.38
CA LEU A 20 -13.88 -3.54 -5.54
C LEU A 20 -13.88 -4.83 -6.35
N SER A 21 -12.70 -5.46 -6.46
CA SER A 21 -12.54 -6.77 -7.06
C SER A 21 -12.28 -7.84 -5.99
N GLU A 22 -12.99 -8.97 -6.11
CA GLU A 22 -12.67 -10.16 -5.32
C GLU A 22 -11.55 -11.01 -5.95
N GLU A 23 -11.17 -10.71 -7.20
CA GLU A 23 -10.16 -11.45 -7.98
C GLU A 23 -8.75 -10.86 -7.81
N SER A 24 -8.65 -9.62 -7.33
CA SER A 24 -7.34 -8.99 -7.09
C SER A 24 -6.61 -9.63 -5.92
N PRO A 25 -5.27 -9.83 -5.98
CA PRO A 25 -4.49 -10.48 -4.93
C PRO A 25 -4.71 -9.86 -3.54
N VAL A 26 -4.82 -8.53 -3.50
CA VAL A 26 -5.29 -7.79 -2.32
C VAL A 26 -6.23 -6.70 -2.77
N SER A 27 -7.36 -6.56 -2.09
CA SER A 27 -8.29 -5.44 -2.26
C SER A 27 -8.79 -4.95 -0.92
N LEU A 28 -8.76 -3.63 -0.70
CA LEU A 28 -9.23 -2.93 0.48
C LEU A 28 -10.19 -1.82 0.03
N SER A 29 -11.37 -1.80 0.64
CA SER A 29 -12.24 -0.63 0.70
C SER A 29 -12.57 -0.36 2.14
N TYR A 30 -12.53 0.92 2.49
CA TYR A 30 -12.96 1.41 3.78
C TYR A 30 -13.80 2.67 3.57
N SER A 31 -14.98 2.72 4.17
CA SER A 31 -15.82 3.91 4.27
C SER A 31 -16.40 3.95 5.67
N GLY A 32 -15.98 4.96 6.43
CA GLY A 32 -16.35 5.11 7.83
C GLY A 32 -16.46 6.56 8.26
N VAL A 33 -17.43 6.82 9.12
CA VAL A 33 -17.54 8.07 9.87
C VAL A 33 -16.65 7.96 11.09
N MET A 34 -15.73 8.91 11.24
CA MET A 34 -14.81 9.03 12.37
C MET A 34 -15.58 9.45 13.62
N ALA A 35 -15.15 8.97 14.78
CA ALA A 35 -15.68 9.47 16.04
C ALA A 35 -15.13 10.88 16.33
N GLU A 36 -15.90 11.71 17.04
CA GLU A 36 -15.47 13.09 17.39
C GLU A 36 -14.08 13.14 18.04
N TRP A 37 -13.78 12.20 18.94
CA TRP A 37 -12.49 12.12 19.61
C TRP A 37 -11.33 11.77 18.64
N ASP A 38 -11.62 10.99 17.58
CA ASP A 38 -10.65 10.71 16.52
C ASP A 38 -10.40 11.99 15.71
N ILE A 39 -11.48 12.69 15.31
CA ILE A 39 -11.39 13.96 14.59
C ILE A 39 -10.53 14.96 15.38
N GLU A 40 -10.82 15.17 16.68
CA GLU A 40 -10.04 16.04 17.56
C GLU A 40 -8.56 15.63 17.62
N ARG A 41 -8.28 14.33 17.74
CA ARG A 41 -6.92 13.79 17.80
C ARG A 41 -6.15 14.05 16.50
N TYR A 42 -6.71 13.66 15.36
CA TYR A 42 -6.04 13.83 14.06
C TYR A 42 -5.89 15.31 13.69
N PHE A 43 -6.89 16.13 14.01
CA PHE A 43 -6.82 17.57 13.84
C PHE A 43 -5.68 18.16 14.69
N GLY A 44 -5.55 17.75 15.95
CA GLY A 44 -4.47 18.19 16.84
C GLY A 44 -3.08 17.80 16.33
N VAL A 45 -2.93 16.62 15.71
CA VAL A 45 -1.67 16.22 15.05
C VAL A 45 -1.35 17.14 13.88
N LEU A 46 -2.34 17.46 13.04
CA LEU A 46 -2.15 18.38 11.91
C LEU A 46 -1.84 19.81 12.35
N GLU A 47 -2.48 20.30 13.42
CA GLU A 47 -2.14 21.60 14.04
C GLU A 47 -0.70 21.62 14.55
N GLY A 48 -0.27 20.57 15.25
CA GLY A 48 1.12 20.43 15.69
C GLY A 48 2.10 20.45 14.53
N PHE A 49 1.84 19.66 13.48
CA PHE A 49 2.67 19.65 12.27
C PHE A 49 2.72 21.01 11.58
N LYS A 50 1.58 21.69 11.47
CA LYS A 50 1.46 23.03 10.90
C LYS A 50 2.26 24.07 11.70
N GLY A 51 2.34 23.95 13.02
CA GLY A 51 3.20 24.79 13.86
C GLY A 51 4.70 24.52 13.65
N GLU A 52 5.06 23.30 13.28
CA GLU A 52 6.46 22.86 13.10
C GLU A 52 6.98 23.03 11.67
N ILE A 53 6.11 23.23 10.67
CA ILE A 53 6.49 23.20 9.25
C ILE A 53 7.54 24.25 8.89
N GLY A 54 7.50 25.44 9.51
CA GLY A 54 8.51 26.48 9.31
C GLY A 54 9.90 26.04 9.76
N ARG A 55 9.97 25.39 10.93
CA ARG A 55 11.22 24.84 11.47
C ARG A 55 11.75 23.70 10.59
N ILE A 56 10.87 22.79 10.15
CA ILE A 56 11.26 21.69 9.25
C ILE A 56 11.85 22.25 7.94
N VAL A 57 11.20 23.26 7.35
CA VAL A 57 11.69 23.88 6.11
C VAL A 57 13.06 24.54 6.30
N GLU A 58 13.32 25.14 7.45
CA GLU A 58 14.63 25.72 7.78
C GLU A 58 15.70 24.64 8.02
N GLU A 59 15.42 23.65 8.86
CA GLU A 59 16.36 22.58 9.24
C GLU A 59 16.77 21.70 8.05
N GLU A 60 15.82 21.40 7.16
CA GLU A 60 16.04 20.56 5.98
C GLU A 60 16.43 21.38 4.74
N ASP A 61 16.64 22.69 4.87
CA ASP A 61 17.00 23.62 3.78
C ASP A 61 16.04 23.50 2.57
N LEU A 62 14.73 23.58 2.82
CA LEU A 62 13.66 23.41 1.82
C LEU A 62 13.17 24.75 1.24
N GLY A 63 14.02 25.78 1.30
CA GLY A 63 13.74 27.13 0.83
C GLY A 63 13.08 28.03 1.87
N VAL A 64 12.29 29.00 1.42
CA VAL A 64 11.68 30.02 2.31
C VAL A 64 10.57 29.39 3.16
N ALA A 65 10.56 29.71 4.45
CA ALA A 65 9.53 29.28 5.39
C ALA A 65 8.11 29.58 4.82
N PRO A 66 7.15 28.64 4.95
CA PRO A 66 5.81 28.84 4.40
C PRO A 66 5.10 30.03 5.06
N ALA A 67 4.61 30.97 4.24
CA ALA A 67 3.81 32.08 4.72
C ALA A 67 2.39 31.64 5.09
N GLU A 68 1.77 32.32 6.07
CA GLU A 68 0.33 32.19 6.31
C GLU A 68 -0.45 32.49 5.03
N GLY A 69 -1.43 31.64 4.72
CA GLY A 69 -2.21 31.74 3.48
C GLY A 69 -1.47 31.32 2.20
N GLY A 70 -0.20 30.88 2.29
CA GLY A 70 0.54 30.32 1.17
C GLY A 70 0.07 28.91 0.76
N PRO A 71 0.49 28.40 -0.42
CA PRO A 71 0.09 27.10 -0.95
C PRO A 71 0.16 25.95 0.04
N LEU A 72 1.31 25.78 0.72
CA LEU A 72 1.52 24.69 1.66
C LEU A 72 0.62 24.80 2.91
N MET A 73 0.46 26.02 3.45
CA MET A 73 -0.41 26.25 4.61
C MET A 73 -1.89 26.05 4.26
N ASN A 74 -2.30 26.43 3.06
CA ASN A 74 -3.67 26.18 2.59
C ASN A 74 -3.92 24.69 2.37
N ALA A 75 -2.95 23.94 1.84
CA ALA A 75 -3.09 22.48 1.75
C ALA A 75 -3.19 21.81 3.14
N LEU A 76 -2.45 22.29 4.14
CA LEU A 76 -2.62 21.81 5.52
C LEU A 76 -4.02 22.10 6.07
N ASN A 77 -4.58 23.28 5.79
CA ASN A 77 -5.96 23.60 6.14
C ASN A 77 -6.96 22.69 5.41
N ALA A 78 -6.72 22.37 4.13
CA ALA A 78 -7.58 21.47 3.37
C ALA A 78 -7.50 20.01 3.87
N MET A 79 -6.32 19.55 4.33
CA MET A 79 -6.17 18.26 5.02
C MET A 79 -6.96 18.26 6.34
N GLN A 80 -6.89 19.35 7.08
CA GLN A 80 -7.69 19.53 8.30
C GLN A 80 -9.19 19.53 8.00
N ALA A 81 -9.63 20.20 6.94
CA ALA A 81 -11.02 20.18 6.50
C ALA A 81 -11.47 18.76 6.12
N THR A 82 -10.60 17.95 5.50
CA THR A 82 -10.87 16.54 5.20
C THR A 82 -11.06 15.72 6.49
N VAL A 83 -10.21 15.93 7.50
CA VAL A 83 -10.38 15.30 8.81
C VAL A 83 -11.65 15.77 9.51
N GLN A 84 -11.99 17.06 9.43
CA GLN A 84 -13.19 17.66 10.01
C GLN A 84 -14.48 17.19 9.34
N GLU A 85 -14.45 16.89 8.03
CA GLU A 85 -15.57 16.23 7.33
C GLU A 85 -15.94 14.92 8.04
N GLY A 86 -14.94 14.26 8.64
CA GLY A 86 -15.13 13.09 9.49
C GLY A 86 -15.56 11.85 8.70
N HIS A 87 -15.43 11.84 7.38
CA HIS A 87 -15.69 10.67 6.53
C HIS A 87 -14.38 10.20 5.92
N LEU A 88 -13.84 9.11 6.45
CA LEU A 88 -12.69 8.43 5.86
C LEU A 88 -13.19 7.42 4.82
N ASP A 89 -12.83 7.67 3.57
CA ASP A 89 -13.23 6.86 2.42
C ASP A 89 -12.00 6.56 1.56
N THR A 90 -11.59 5.29 1.51
CA THR A 90 -10.30 4.85 1.00
C THR A 90 -10.43 3.56 0.22
N PHE A 91 -9.61 3.46 -0.83
CA PHE A 91 -9.47 2.30 -1.68
C PHE A 91 -7.99 1.95 -1.87
N ALA A 92 -7.68 0.66 -1.87
CA ALA A 92 -6.37 0.16 -2.27
C ALA A 92 -6.51 -1.23 -2.88
N GLN A 93 -5.86 -1.49 -4.01
CA GLN A 93 -5.93 -2.77 -4.68
C GLN A 93 -4.61 -3.08 -5.40
N LEU A 94 -4.17 -4.33 -5.31
CA LEU A 94 -3.07 -4.86 -6.11
C LEU A 94 -3.61 -5.34 -7.46
N TYR A 95 -2.90 -4.96 -8.50
CA TYR A 95 -3.09 -5.39 -9.87
C TYR A 95 -1.81 -6.08 -10.35
N ARG A 96 -1.94 -6.90 -11.39
CA ARG A 96 -0.81 -7.44 -12.14
C ARG A 96 -0.74 -6.71 -13.47
N ASP A 97 0.48 -6.34 -13.87
CA ASP A 97 0.77 -5.78 -15.17
C ASP A 97 1.01 -6.90 -16.21
N SER A 98 1.35 -6.53 -17.45
CA SER A 98 1.51 -7.51 -18.53
C SER A 98 2.67 -8.50 -18.33
N ASP A 99 3.63 -8.17 -17.46
CA ASP A 99 4.79 -8.99 -17.10
C ASP A 99 4.59 -9.73 -15.76
N GLU A 100 3.34 -9.83 -15.28
CA GLU A 100 2.96 -10.41 -13.98
C GLU A 100 3.57 -9.68 -12.76
N LYS A 101 4.09 -8.44 -12.95
CA LYS A 101 4.59 -7.58 -11.88
C LYS A 101 3.44 -6.82 -11.24
N LEU A 102 3.65 -6.38 -10.02
CA LEU A 102 2.61 -5.75 -9.22
C LEU A 102 2.52 -4.26 -9.49
N ALA A 103 1.27 -3.78 -9.51
CA ALA A 103 0.94 -2.38 -9.37
C ALA A 103 -0.06 -2.23 -8.22
N LEU A 104 0.34 -1.54 -7.16
CA LEU A 104 -0.58 -1.07 -6.12
C LEU A 104 -1.23 0.21 -6.61
N VAL A 105 -2.55 0.26 -6.65
CA VAL A 105 -3.31 1.49 -6.87
C VAL A 105 -4.05 1.82 -5.59
N THR A 106 -3.95 3.08 -5.14
CA THR A 106 -4.70 3.58 -3.98
C THR A 106 -5.40 4.88 -4.31
N ALA A 107 -6.51 5.10 -3.61
CA ALA A 107 -7.25 6.35 -3.66
C ALA A 107 -7.83 6.70 -2.29
N MET A 108 -7.94 7.99 -2.02
CA MET A 108 -8.59 8.49 -0.82
C MET A 108 -9.45 9.70 -1.18
N ARG A 109 -10.67 9.74 -0.66
CA ARG A 109 -11.53 10.91 -0.80
C ARG A 109 -10.97 12.05 0.04
N VAL A 110 -11.06 13.26 -0.50
CA VAL A 110 -10.66 14.49 0.18
C VAL A 110 -11.68 15.58 -0.09
N VAL A 111 -11.68 16.61 0.76
CA VAL A 111 -12.32 17.90 0.45
C VAL A 111 -11.25 18.89 0.01
N GLU A 112 -11.68 19.89 -0.76
CA GLU A 112 -10.80 20.95 -1.26
C GLU A 112 -9.58 20.42 -2.04
N GLY A 113 -9.81 19.41 -2.90
CA GLY A 113 -8.76 18.73 -3.65
C GLY A 113 -7.90 19.65 -4.51
N GLU A 114 -8.47 20.70 -5.11
CA GLU A 114 -7.70 21.71 -5.85
C GLU A 114 -6.68 22.46 -4.97
N THR A 115 -7.10 22.86 -3.76
CA THR A 115 -6.22 23.50 -2.77
C THR A 115 -5.10 22.55 -2.35
N LEU A 116 -5.43 21.28 -2.12
CA LEU A 116 -4.46 20.22 -1.82
C LEU A 116 -3.46 20.02 -2.97
N ALA A 117 -3.92 19.99 -4.22
CA ALA A 117 -3.08 19.81 -5.39
C ALA A 117 -2.03 20.94 -5.53
N VAL A 118 -2.46 22.18 -5.29
CA VAL A 118 -1.56 23.36 -5.34
C VAL A 118 -0.50 23.30 -4.24
N GLY A 119 -0.87 22.99 -3.00
CA GLY A 119 0.11 22.89 -1.91
C GLY A 119 0.98 21.64 -1.98
N LEU A 120 0.48 20.52 -2.50
CA LEU A 120 1.28 19.35 -2.83
C LEU A 120 2.36 19.74 -3.84
N ARG A 121 2.00 20.41 -4.93
CA ARG A 121 2.98 20.87 -5.92
C ARG A 121 4.05 21.78 -5.30
N ASP A 122 3.66 22.70 -4.41
CA ASP A 122 4.62 23.54 -3.66
C ASP A 122 5.58 22.69 -2.83
N MET A 123 5.06 21.70 -2.08
CA MET A 123 5.88 20.76 -1.31
C MET A 123 6.87 20.01 -2.20
N LEU A 124 6.40 19.48 -3.33
CA LEU A 124 7.24 18.71 -4.24
C LEU A 124 8.36 19.55 -4.86
N MET A 125 8.07 20.78 -5.28
CA MET A 125 9.09 21.69 -5.81
C MET A 125 10.21 21.98 -4.82
N ARG A 126 9.90 21.97 -3.51
CA ARG A 126 10.89 22.19 -2.44
C ARG A 126 11.80 20.99 -2.21
N ILE A 127 11.28 19.78 -2.44
CA ILE A 127 12.02 18.55 -2.15
C ILE A 127 12.69 17.96 -3.40
N GLN A 128 12.21 18.22 -4.62
CA GLN A 128 12.60 17.54 -5.87
C GLN A 128 14.12 17.39 -6.10
N ASP A 129 14.93 18.34 -5.67
CA ASP A 129 16.39 18.36 -5.86
C ASP A 129 17.17 17.71 -4.71
N LYS A 130 16.49 17.17 -3.69
CA LYS A 130 17.14 16.51 -2.55
C LYS A 130 17.66 15.13 -2.99
N ALA A 131 18.91 14.84 -2.65
CA ALA A 131 19.60 13.65 -3.14
C ALA A 131 18.88 12.33 -2.82
N ASP A 132 18.18 12.29 -1.69
CA ASP A 132 17.66 11.06 -1.07
C ASP A 132 16.25 10.65 -1.50
N ILE A 133 15.55 11.46 -2.33
CA ILE A 133 14.13 11.25 -2.63
C ILE A 133 13.84 10.63 -4.01
N GLY A 134 14.83 9.97 -4.63
CA GLY A 134 14.70 9.41 -5.98
C GLY A 134 14.80 10.46 -7.08
N GLU A 135 14.44 10.11 -8.31
CA GLU A 135 14.30 11.08 -9.41
C GLU A 135 12.84 11.50 -9.52
N MET A 136 12.57 12.80 -9.35
CA MET A 136 11.21 13.34 -9.34
C MET A 136 10.91 14.12 -10.62
N THR A 137 9.80 13.78 -11.28
CA THR A 137 9.28 14.52 -12.43
C THR A 137 7.92 15.11 -12.07
N LEU A 138 7.84 16.45 -12.02
CA LEU A 138 6.59 17.15 -11.73
C LEU A 138 5.75 17.33 -13.00
N GLY A 139 4.46 17.01 -12.95
CA GLY A 139 3.60 17.06 -14.13
C GLY A 139 4.06 16.08 -15.21
N ALA A 140 4.47 14.89 -14.81
CA ALA A 140 4.94 13.82 -15.68
C ALA A 140 3.84 13.35 -16.65
N ALA A 141 2.57 13.48 -16.25
CA ALA A 141 1.42 13.14 -17.06
C ALA A 141 0.17 13.91 -16.59
N GLU A 142 -0.89 13.84 -17.39
CA GLU A 142 -2.21 14.36 -17.06
C GLU A 142 -3.27 13.29 -17.38
N HIS A 143 -4.26 13.12 -16.50
CA HIS A 143 -5.43 12.27 -16.76
C HIS A 143 -6.64 12.81 -16.00
N GLN A 144 -7.81 12.89 -16.65
CA GLN A 144 -9.04 13.47 -16.06
C GLN A 144 -8.84 14.84 -15.38
N SER A 145 -8.08 15.74 -16.02
CA SER A 145 -7.69 17.07 -15.48
C SER A 145 -6.82 17.05 -14.23
N ILE A 146 -6.25 15.90 -13.87
CA ILE A 146 -5.32 15.73 -12.75
C ILE A 146 -3.90 15.71 -13.30
N SER A 147 -3.06 16.64 -12.82
CA SER A 147 -1.61 16.57 -13.05
C SER A 147 -1.00 15.52 -12.14
N PHE A 148 -0.36 14.52 -12.73
CA PHE A 148 0.36 13.48 -12.02
C PHE A 148 1.85 13.78 -11.93
N HIS A 149 2.40 13.53 -10.75
CA HIS A 149 3.82 13.62 -10.46
C HIS A 149 4.38 12.20 -10.36
N ARG A 150 5.65 12.04 -10.74
CA ARG A 150 6.34 10.75 -10.72
C ARG A 150 7.59 10.83 -9.87
N MET A 151 7.83 9.79 -9.08
CA MET A 151 9.08 9.56 -8.37
C MET A 151 9.61 8.18 -8.76
N GLU A 152 10.81 8.13 -9.34
CA GLU A 152 11.48 6.89 -9.71
C GLU A 152 12.49 6.50 -8.62
N PHE A 153 12.47 5.23 -8.21
CA PHE A 153 13.41 4.74 -7.20
C PHE A 153 14.78 4.53 -7.83
N LYS A 154 15.81 5.13 -7.22
CA LYS A 154 17.20 4.88 -7.60
C LYS A 154 17.62 3.49 -7.10
N GLU A 155 18.22 2.70 -7.98
CA GLU A 155 18.87 1.43 -7.67
C GLU A 155 18.03 0.45 -6.80
N PRO A 156 16.82 0.07 -7.24
CA PRO A 156 16.02 -0.90 -6.50
C PRO A 156 16.76 -2.24 -6.39
N ASN A 157 16.71 -2.85 -5.20
CA ASN A 157 17.28 -4.18 -4.99
C ASN A 157 16.52 -5.25 -5.80
N ALA A 158 17.13 -6.42 -5.97
CA ALA A 158 16.54 -7.51 -6.77
C ALA A 158 15.16 -7.96 -6.31
N GLY A 159 14.84 -7.88 -5.00
CA GLY A 159 13.51 -8.22 -4.50
C GLY A 159 12.43 -7.22 -4.92
N VAL A 160 12.75 -5.92 -4.88
CA VAL A 160 11.84 -4.87 -5.38
C VAL A 160 11.65 -5.01 -6.88
N LYS A 161 12.73 -5.27 -7.63
CA LYS A 161 12.65 -5.53 -9.08
C LYS A 161 11.80 -6.75 -9.40
N GLU A 162 11.89 -7.79 -8.58
CA GLU A 162 11.09 -9.00 -8.76
C GLU A 162 9.61 -8.74 -8.56
N MET A 163 9.23 -7.90 -7.59
CA MET A 163 7.82 -7.59 -7.32
C MET A 163 7.23 -6.55 -8.26
N PHE A 164 7.95 -5.47 -8.52
CA PHE A 164 7.41 -4.25 -9.15
C PHE A 164 8.06 -3.96 -10.50
N GLY A 165 8.92 -4.83 -11.02
CA GLY A 165 9.62 -4.63 -12.28
C GLY A 165 10.89 -3.80 -12.16
N ASN A 166 11.62 -3.67 -13.27
CA ASN A 166 13.00 -3.13 -13.27
C ASN A 166 13.09 -1.64 -12.91
N LYS A 167 12.05 -0.87 -13.20
CA LYS A 167 11.94 0.57 -12.92
C LYS A 167 10.69 0.85 -12.08
N PRO A 168 10.72 0.48 -10.78
CA PRO A 168 9.64 0.82 -9.90
C PRO A 168 9.56 2.33 -9.75
N GLN A 169 8.33 2.83 -9.71
CA GLN A 169 8.00 4.24 -9.65
C GLN A 169 6.75 4.44 -8.80
N VAL A 170 6.63 5.63 -8.22
CA VAL A 170 5.41 6.13 -7.60
C VAL A 170 4.83 7.18 -8.51
N ASN A 171 3.56 7.04 -8.88
CA ASN A 171 2.78 8.10 -9.51
C ASN A 171 1.76 8.60 -8.51
N PHE A 172 1.55 9.91 -8.40
CA PHE A 172 0.56 10.46 -7.49
C PHE A 172 0.00 11.78 -8.01
N GLY A 173 -1.28 12.00 -7.77
CA GLY A 173 -2.01 13.16 -8.26
C GLY A 173 -3.23 13.43 -7.39
N ILE A 174 -3.68 14.68 -7.36
CA ILE A 174 -4.84 15.10 -6.59
C ILE A 174 -5.85 15.72 -7.55
N GLY A 175 -7.04 15.15 -7.60
CA GLY A 175 -8.20 15.71 -8.28
C GLY A 175 -9.11 16.49 -7.33
N ASP A 176 -10.26 16.89 -7.85
CA ASP A 176 -11.23 17.71 -7.13
C ASP A 176 -11.71 17.07 -5.80
N ARG A 177 -11.87 15.74 -5.79
CA ARG A 177 -12.45 14.97 -4.68
C ARG A 177 -11.62 13.79 -4.22
N SER A 178 -10.47 13.52 -4.85
CA SER A 178 -9.68 12.32 -4.55
C SER A 178 -8.19 12.53 -4.76
N ILE A 179 -7.41 11.97 -3.83
CA ILE A 179 -5.99 11.71 -4.02
C ILE A 179 -5.87 10.33 -4.66
N TRP A 180 -5.02 10.23 -5.67
CA TRP A 180 -4.71 9.00 -6.39
C TRP A 180 -3.22 8.71 -6.31
N MET A 181 -2.85 7.46 -6.09
CA MET A 181 -1.46 7.01 -6.11
C MET A 181 -1.35 5.64 -6.76
N SER A 182 -0.26 5.39 -7.47
CA SER A 182 0.17 4.04 -7.80
C SER A 182 1.64 3.82 -7.48
N VAL A 183 1.96 2.58 -7.12
CA VAL A 183 3.33 2.09 -6.92
C VAL A 183 3.50 0.82 -7.73
N GLY A 184 4.46 0.81 -8.64
CA GLY A 184 4.76 -0.37 -9.46
C GLY A 184 5.73 -0.05 -10.58
N GLY A 185 5.79 -0.92 -11.58
CA GLY A 185 6.70 -0.78 -12.72
C GLY A 185 6.28 0.31 -13.72
N GLU A 186 6.80 0.20 -14.93
CA GLU A 186 6.55 1.15 -16.02
C GLU A 186 5.04 1.25 -16.35
N GLU A 187 4.31 0.14 -16.27
CA GLU A 187 2.86 0.08 -16.56
C GLU A 187 1.97 0.58 -15.41
N SER A 188 2.50 0.81 -14.20
CA SER A 188 1.70 1.18 -13.02
C SER A 188 0.88 2.47 -13.19
N PHE A 189 1.33 3.39 -14.05
CA PHE A 189 0.56 4.58 -14.38
C PHE A 189 -0.62 4.27 -15.30
N SER A 190 -0.42 3.42 -16.31
CA SER A 190 -1.52 2.98 -17.19
C SER A 190 -2.58 2.19 -16.42
N THR A 191 -2.15 1.35 -15.46
CA THR A 191 -3.06 0.65 -14.55
C THR A 191 -3.87 1.64 -13.73
N LEU A 192 -3.22 2.65 -13.15
CA LEU A 192 -3.88 3.70 -12.38
C LEU A 192 -4.96 4.43 -13.19
N THR A 193 -4.63 4.90 -14.40
CA THR A 193 -5.58 5.64 -15.23
C THR A 193 -6.73 4.75 -15.69
N GLY A 194 -6.48 3.47 -15.98
CA GLY A 194 -7.52 2.50 -16.28
C GLY A 194 -8.51 2.29 -15.12
N VAL A 195 -8.01 2.24 -13.88
CA VAL A 195 -8.85 2.16 -12.67
C VAL A 195 -9.67 3.43 -12.48
N MET A 196 -9.11 4.61 -12.75
CA MET A 196 -9.85 5.87 -12.72
C MET A 196 -10.95 5.92 -13.78
N ASP A 197 -10.70 5.37 -14.96
CA ASP A 197 -11.68 5.31 -16.05
C ASP A 197 -12.82 4.34 -15.71
N GLU A 198 -12.51 3.18 -15.12
CA GLU A 198 -13.51 2.24 -14.60
C GLU A 198 -14.43 2.90 -13.56
N LEU A 199 -13.87 3.74 -12.69
CA LEU A 199 -14.66 4.47 -11.70
C LEU A 199 -15.64 5.44 -12.37
N VAL A 200 -15.18 6.21 -13.35
CA VAL A 200 -16.02 7.15 -14.10
C VAL A 200 -17.13 6.39 -14.83
N GLU A 201 -16.79 5.35 -15.58
CA GLU A 201 -17.75 4.53 -16.31
C GLU A 201 -18.81 3.94 -15.38
N ALA A 202 -18.40 3.47 -14.19
CA ALA A 202 -19.31 2.90 -13.21
C ALA A 202 -20.30 3.90 -12.59
N TYR A 203 -19.96 5.19 -12.58
CA TYR A 203 -20.86 6.27 -12.15
C TYR A 203 -21.76 6.76 -13.28
N GLU A 204 -21.28 6.74 -14.53
CA GLU A 204 -22.09 7.01 -15.71
C GLU A 204 -23.12 5.90 -15.97
N ASN A 205 -22.77 4.65 -15.64
CA ASN A 205 -23.59 3.46 -15.85
C ASN A 205 -23.85 2.69 -14.54
N PRO A 206 -24.66 3.25 -13.62
CA PRO A 206 -24.86 2.67 -12.30
C PRO A 206 -25.61 1.34 -12.39
N LYS A 207 -24.99 0.27 -11.89
CA LYS A 207 -25.64 -1.02 -11.66
C LYS A 207 -26.21 -1.07 -10.23
N PRO A 208 -27.33 -1.76 -9.98
CA PRO A 208 -27.78 -2.05 -8.62
C PRO A 208 -26.66 -2.76 -7.85
N ARG A 209 -26.25 -2.19 -6.71
CA ARG A 209 -25.20 -2.75 -5.84
C ARG A 209 -25.77 -2.89 -4.43
N GLU A 210 -25.45 -3.99 -3.76
CA GLU A 210 -25.66 -4.06 -2.31
C GLU A 210 -24.82 -2.98 -1.63
N ILE A 211 -25.34 -2.40 -0.55
CA ILE A 211 -24.56 -1.48 0.29
C ILE A 211 -23.34 -2.27 0.78
N PRO A 212 -22.11 -1.89 0.37
CA PRO A 212 -20.92 -2.64 0.72
C PRO A 212 -20.70 -2.57 2.24
N ALA A 213 -19.91 -3.51 2.73
CA ALA A 213 -19.43 -3.43 4.11
C ALA A 213 -18.65 -2.12 4.31
N SER A 214 -18.76 -1.49 5.49
CA SER A 214 -18.01 -0.28 5.82
C SER A 214 -16.50 -0.52 5.77
N MET A 215 -16.08 -1.77 5.95
CA MET A 215 -14.77 -2.24 5.56
C MET A 215 -14.89 -3.56 4.82
N ARG A 216 -14.15 -3.70 3.73
CA ARG A 216 -13.93 -4.97 3.06
C ARG A 216 -12.45 -5.12 2.73
N LEU A 217 -11.85 -6.20 3.21
CA LEU A 217 -10.49 -6.60 2.90
C LEU A 217 -10.54 -8.01 2.29
N VAL A 218 -9.99 -8.16 1.09
CA VAL A 218 -9.81 -9.43 0.39
C VAL A 218 -8.31 -9.66 0.24
N ILE A 219 -7.85 -10.86 0.59
CA ILE A 219 -6.45 -11.28 0.47
C ILE A 219 -6.42 -12.69 -0.13
N HIS A 220 -5.68 -12.88 -1.21
CA HIS A 220 -5.28 -14.19 -1.73
C HIS A 220 -3.90 -14.53 -1.17
N THR A 221 -3.86 -15.49 -0.26
CA THR A 221 -2.70 -15.78 0.58
C THR A 221 -1.56 -16.44 -0.20
N THR A 222 -1.85 -17.35 -1.12
CA THR A 222 -0.90 -18.02 -2.02
C THR A 222 -0.17 -16.98 -2.84
N ASP A 223 -0.92 -16.10 -3.51
CA ASP A 223 -0.39 -15.00 -4.31
C ASP A 223 0.61 -14.15 -3.52
N LEU A 224 0.22 -13.69 -2.33
CA LEU A 224 1.12 -12.90 -1.47
C LEU A 224 2.36 -13.67 -1.02
N VAL A 225 2.21 -14.93 -0.64
CA VAL A 225 3.34 -15.74 -0.16
C VAL A 225 4.33 -16.02 -1.28
N GLU A 226 3.85 -16.35 -2.48
CA GLU A 226 4.70 -16.56 -3.65
C GLU A 226 5.48 -15.30 -4.01
N MET A 227 4.82 -14.13 -4.03
CA MET A 227 5.47 -12.85 -4.29
C MET A 227 6.61 -12.56 -3.31
N VAL A 228 6.35 -12.69 -2.00
CA VAL A 228 7.36 -12.43 -0.96
C VAL A 228 8.52 -13.42 -1.07
N GLN A 229 8.22 -14.70 -1.35
CA GLN A 229 9.26 -15.72 -1.50
C GLN A 229 10.15 -15.45 -2.72
N ASN A 230 9.56 -15.09 -3.86
CA ASN A 230 10.31 -14.77 -5.07
C ASN A 230 11.21 -13.55 -4.85
N ALA A 231 10.70 -12.50 -4.21
CA ALA A 231 11.48 -11.32 -3.85
C ALA A 231 12.65 -11.63 -2.90
N GLU A 232 12.40 -12.45 -1.87
CA GLU A 232 13.45 -12.89 -0.95
C GLU A 232 14.52 -13.71 -1.66
N GLN A 233 14.13 -14.61 -2.56
CA GLN A 233 15.06 -15.44 -3.33
C GLN A 233 15.93 -14.58 -4.26
N ALA A 234 15.32 -13.63 -4.98
CA ALA A 234 16.03 -12.70 -5.86
C ALA A 234 17.06 -11.86 -5.06
N SER A 235 16.63 -11.26 -3.95
CA SER A 235 17.51 -10.47 -3.07
C SER A 235 18.68 -11.29 -2.50
N ARG A 236 18.43 -12.55 -2.14
CA ARG A 236 19.48 -13.43 -1.61
C ARG A 236 20.49 -13.81 -2.68
N LYS A 237 20.03 -14.05 -3.92
CA LYS A 237 20.90 -14.36 -5.05
C LYS A 237 21.83 -13.19 -5.36
N GLU A 238 21.29 -11.98 -5.44
CA GLU A 238 22.07 -10.75 -5.64
C GLU A 238 23.13 -10.54 -4.55
N ARG A 239 22.76 -10.69 -3.27
CA ARG A 239 23.73 -10.59 -2.16
C ARG A 239 24.81 -11.67 -2.20
N ALA A 240 24.48 -12.88 -2.65
CA ALA A 240 25.46 -13.95 -2.78
C ALA A 240 26.44 -13.66 -3.93
N GLU A 241 25.95 -13.12 -5.05
CA GLU A 241 26.77 -12.70 -6.18
C GLU A 241 27.69 -11.53 -5.79
N GLN A 242 27.16 -10.49 -5.14
CA GLN A 242 27.98 -9.37 -4.61
C GLN A 242 29.05 -9.85 -3.63
N ARG A 243 28.69 -10.73 -2.69
CA ARG A 243 29.66 -11.29 -1.73
C ARG A 243 30.74 -12.16 -2.40
N ASN A 244 30.43 -12.82 -3.51
CA ASN A 244 31.42 -13.58 -4.27
C ASN A 244 32.36 -12.65 -5.05
N LEU A 245 31.87 -11.49 -5.51
CA LEU A 245 32.66 -10.46 -6.17
C LEU A 245 33.57 -9.71 -5.17
N ASP A 246 33.05 -9.36 -3.99
CA ASP A 246 33.83 -8.71 -2.91
C ASP A 246 34.76 -9.71 -2.19
N GLY A 247 34.43 -10.99 -2.25
CA GLY A 247 35.11 -12.10 -1.57
C GLY A 247 36.38 -12.60 -2.26
N GLU A 248 36.72 -12.12 -3.46
CA GLU A 248 38.03 -12.37 -4.06
C GLU A 248 39.18 -11.60 -3.36
N GLU A 249 38.89 -10.62 -2.50
CA GLU A 249 39.91 -9.89 -1.71
C GLU A 249 40.11 -10.36 -0.26
N ALA A 250 39.29 -11.28 0.28
CA ALA A 250 39.43 -11.75 1.66
C ALA A 250 39.92 -13.22 1.73
N GLN A 251 41.25 -13.38 1.76
CA GLN A 251 41.90 -14.66 2.02
C GLN A 251 41.47 -15.28 3.36
N ASN A 252 40.88 -16.47 3.26
CA ASN A 252 41.07 -17.68 4.08
C ASN A 252 41.01 -17.56 5.63
N PRO A 253 39.90 -17.99 6.30
CA PRO A 253 39.93 -18.31 7.71
C PRO A 253 40.28 -19.79 7.93
N ARG A 254 41.32 -20.00 8.74
CA ARG A 254 41.79 -21.28 9.28
C ARG A 254 40.67 -22.08 9.97
N GLY A 255 40.61 -23.38 9.67
CA GLY A 255 40.46 -24.47 10.64
C GLY A 255 39.08 -24.79 11.22
N GLY A 256 38.52 -25.93 10.81
CA GLY A 256 38.18 -26.99 11.77
C GLY A 256 36.82 -27.02 12.49
N ASP A 257 35.77 -26.35 12.03
CA ASP A 257 34.35 -26.71 12.36
C ASP A 257 33.33 -26.11 11.35
N ALA A 258 33.83 -25.47 10.29
CA ALA A 258 33.01 -24.75 9.33
C ALA A 258 32.09 -25.67 8.51
N SER A 259 32.51 -26.92 8.24
CA SER A 259 31.76 -27.87 7.41
C SER A 259 30.49 -28.40 8.11
N ALA A 260 30.58 -28.72 9.40
CA ALA A 260 29.43 -29.20 10.18
C ALA A 260 28.39 -28.09 10.43
N GLN A 261 28.86 -26.86 10.63
CA GLN A 261 27.98 -25.69 10.72
C GLN A 261 27.32 -25.36 9.37
N LEU A 262 28.06 -25.47 8.25
CA LEU A 262 27.51 -25.28 6.91
C LEU A 262 26.43 -26.34 6.60
N GLN A 263 26.68 -27.61 6.92
CA GLN A 263 25.73 -28.70 6.73
C GLN A 263 24.45 -28.48 7.54
N ARG A 264 24.55 -28.18 8.84
CA ARG A 264 23.37 -27.89 9.68
C ARG A 264 22.58 -26.68 9.19
N PHE A 265 23.27 -25.69 8.62
CA PHE A 265 22.62 -24.52 8.01
C PHE A 265 21.90 -24.89 6.72
N GLN A 266 22.52 -25.71 5.86
CA GLN A 266 21.91 -26.23 4.63
C GLN A 266 20.68 -27.11 4.94
N GLU A 267 20.79 -28.05 5.88
CA GLU A 267 19.68 -28.92 6.30
C GLU A 267 18.50 -28.11 6.88
N ARG A 268 18.76 -27.11 7.72
CA ARG A 268 17.71 -26.21 8.23
C ARG A 268 17.03 -25.42 7.12
N ARG A 269 17.79 -25.06 6.07
CA ARG A 269 17.29 -24.32 4.91
C ARG A 269 16.40 -25.18 4.04
N GLU A 270 16.84 -26.39 3.70
CA GLU A 270 16.05 -27.37 2.93
C GLU A 270 14.78 -27.76 3.69
N ALA A 271 14.88 -28.01 5.00
CA ALA A 271 13.71 -28.30 5.84
C ALA A 271 12.74 -27.12 5.92
N ARG A 272 13.21 -25.87 5.83
CA ARG A 272 12.34 -24.68 5.78
C ARG A 272 11.71 -24.50 4.41
N GLN A 273 12.47 -24.67 3.33
CA GLN A 273 11.95 -24.60 1.96
C GLN A 273 10.89 -25.67 1.71
N LYS A 274 11.17 -26.92 2.09
CA LYS A 274 10.21 -28.01 2.00
C LYS A 274 8.93 -27.74 2.80
N ARG A 275 9.04 -27.25 4.04
CA ARG A 275 7.87 -26.85 4.84
C ARG A 275 7.05 -25.74 4.17
N ASN A 276 7.73 -24.73 3.62
CA ASN A 276 7.05 -23.63 2.95
C ASN A 276 6.34 -24.10 1.67
N GLN A 277 6.98 -25.00 0.92
CA GLN A 277 6.40 -25.58 -0.29
C GLN A 277 5.18 -26.44 0.04
N GLU A 278 5.27 -27.33 1.03
CA GLU A 278 4.13 -28.13 1.51
C GLU A 278 2.97 -27.24 2.00
N PHE A 279 3.28 -26.10 2.65
CA PHE A 279 2.29 -25.12 3.07
C PHE A 279 1.58 -24.45 1.88
N LEU A 280 2.34 -24.02 0.87
CA LEU A 280 1.83 -23.42 -0.36
C LEU A 280 0.98 -24.39 -1.18
N GLU A 281 1.44 -25.64 -1.36
CA GLU A 281 0.67 -26.70 -2.03
C GLU A 281 -0.69 -26.93 -1.32
N THR A 282 -0.71 -26.82 0.01
CA THR A 282 -1.95 -26.94 0.79
C THR A 282 -2.92 -25.79 0.54
N LEU A 283 -2.40 -24.57 0.35
CA LEU A 283 -3.21 -23.40 0.03
C LEU A 283 -3.82 -23.51 -1.38
N ALA A 284 -3.03 -23.99 -2.35
CA ALA A 284 -3.46 -24.17 -3.74
C ALA A 284 -4.59 -25.20 -3.92
N GLU A 285 -4.65 -26.24 -3.06
CA GLU A 285 -5.63 -27.35 -3.17
C GLU A 285 -7.08 -27.00 -2.79
N GLY A 286 -7.39 -25.77 -2.32
CA GLY A 286 -8.74 -25.48 -1.79
C GLY A 286 -9.16 -24.02 -1.76
N GLY A 287 -8.46 -23.15 -2.48
CA GLY A 287 -8.66 -21.71 -2.39
C GLY A 287 -8.04 -21.14 -1.10
N ASP A 288 -7.38 -20.01 -1.25
CA ASP A 288 -6.48 -19.40 -0.28
C ASP A 288 -6.95 -18.00 0.15
N ARG A 289 -8.19 -17.67 -0.19
CA ARG A 289 -8.76 -16.36 0.06
C ARG A 289 -9.16 -16.18 1.53
N LEU A 290 -8.78 -15.03 2.07
CA LEU A 290 -9.23 -14.45 3.32
C LEU A 290 -10.08 -13.23 2.99
N VAL A 291 -11.35 -13.22 3.41
CA VAL A 291 -12.22 -12.04 3.30
C VAL A 291 -12.64 -11.57 4.68
N ILE A 292 -12.35 -10.32 5.01
CA ILE A 292 -12.80 -9.65 6.22
C ILE A 292 -13.79 -8.55 5.82
N GLU A 293 -15.02 -8.66 6.32
CA GLU A 293 -16.06 -7.65 6.17
C GLU A 293 -16.46 -7.13 7.54
N ALA A 294 -16.50 -5.81 7.72
CA ALA A 294 -17.07 -5.18 8.90
C ALA A 294 -18.31 -4.37 8.50
N ARG A 295 -19.41 -4.58 9.20
CA ARG A 295 -20.66 -3.82 9.04
C ARG A 295 -21.12 -3.29 10.38
N PRO A 296 -21.55 -2.03 10.49
CA PRO A 296 -22.20 -1.55 11.69
C PRO A 296 -23.55 -2.25 11.88
N VAL A 297 -23.93 -2.46 13.13
CA VAL A 297 -25.25 -2.96 13.56
C VAL A 297 -25.69 -2.18 14.79
N ASP A 298 -26.99 -2.20 15.12
CA ASP A 298 -27.60 -1.36 16.16
C ASP A 298 -26.85 -1.34 17.51
N ASN A 299 -26.18 -2.44 17.88
CA ASN A 299 -25.44 -2.61 19.13
C ASN A 299 -23.93 -2.86 18.96
N GLY A 300 -23.33 -2.55 17.80
CA GLY A 300 -21.89 -2.69 17.59
C GLY A 300 -21.47 -2.87 16.13
N ALA A 301 -20.50 -3.73 15.88
CA ALA A 301 -20.12 -4.16 14.55
C ALA A 301 -20.32 -5.66 14.39
N ARG A 302 -20.85 -6.04 13.23
CA ARG A 302 -20.78 -7.41 12.74
C ARG A 302 -19.53 -7.53 11.87
N MET A 303 -18.54 -8.25 12.39
CA MET A 303 -17.40 -8.69 11.61
C MET A 303 -17.67 -10.08 11.05
N ARG A 304 -17.47 -10.27 9.75
CA ARG A 304 -17.51 -11.57 9.08
C ARG A 304 -16.13 -11.84 8.51
N VAL A 305 -15.51 -12.91 8.99
CA VAL A 305 -14.25 -13.42 8.44
C VAL A 305 -14.58 -14.71 7.68
N ARG A 306 -14.20 -14.77 6.41
CA ARG A 306 -14.32 -15.97 5.57
C ARG A 306 -12.92 -16.46 5.23
N PHE A 307 -12.69 -17.74 5.48
CA PHE A 307 -11.48 -18.44 5.08
C PHE A 307 -11.86 -19.49 4.04
N GLU A 308 -11.13 -19.55 2.93
CA GLU A 308 -11.27 -20.66 2.00
C GLU A 308 -10.56 -21.92 2.50
N MET A 309 -10.95 -23.05 1.91
CA MET A 309 -10.61 -24.38 2.43
C MET A 309 -9.10 -24.63 2.43
N GLY A 310 -8.37 -24.11 1.44
CA GLY A 310 -6.92 -24.20 1.38
C GLY A 310 -6.26 -23.50 2.57
N PHE A 311 -6.71 -22.30 2.93
CA PHE A 311 -6.23 -21.57 4.12
C PHE A 311 -6.45 -22.38 5.41
N VAL A 312 -7.65 -22.93 5.59
CA VAL A 312 -7.97 -23.73 6.80
C VAL A 312 -7.10 -24.98 6.89
N LYS A 313 -6.90 -25.68 5.77
CA LYS A 313 -6.02 -26.86 5.70
C LYS A 313 -4.56 -26.49 6.02
N ALA A 314 -4.06 -25.38 5.48
CA ALA A 314 -2.69 -24.92 5.68
C ALA A 314 -2.43 -24.52 7.14
N LEU A 315 -3.34 -23.76 7.75
CA LEU A 315 -3.28 -23.41 9.17
C LEU A 315 -3.36 -24.66 10.08
N GLY A 316 -4.25 -25.60 9.77
CA GLY A 316 -4.36 -26.87 10.50
C GLY A 316 -3.06 -27.69 10.47
N ARG A 317 -2.40 -27.76 9.31
CA ARG A 317 -1.08 -28.42 9.19
C ARG A 317 -0.01 -27.69 10.00
N ALA A 318 0.03 -26.36 9.95
CA ALA A 318 1.00 -25.56 10.70
C ALA A 318 0.87 -25.74 12.23
N ILE A 319 -0.37 -25.73 12.75
CA ILE A 319 -0.65 -25.97 14.19
C ILE A 319 -0.28 -27.41 14.56
N GLY A 320 -0.67 -28.40 13.75
CA GLY A 320 -0.34 -29.80 14.00
C GLY A 320 1.17 -30.03 14.10
N GLN A 321 1.95 -29.43 13.19
CA GLN A 321 3.42 -29.52 13.23
C GLN A 321 4.05 -28.82 14.44
N ALA A 322 3.46 -27.73 14.93
CA ALA A 322 3.94 -27.00 16.11
C ALA A 322 3.70 -27.77 17.41
N VAL A 323 2.61 -28.54 17.50
CA VAL A 323 2.24 -29.35 18.68
C VAL A 323 2.98 -30.69 18.74
N THR A 324 3.49 -31.18 17.60
CA THR A 324 4.22 -32.46 17.53
C THR A 324 5.73 -32.30 17.76
N ARG A 325 6.20 -31.09 18.09
CA ARG A 325 7.59 -30.80 18.50
C ARG A 325 7.68 -30.69 20.02
#